data_AF-A0A7T7I6L9-F1
#
_entry.id   AF-A0A7T7I6L9-F1
#
_cell.length_a   1.000
_cell.length_b   1.000
_cell.length_c   1.000
_cell.angle_alpha   90.00
_cell.angle_beta   90.00
_cell.angle_gamma   90.00
#
_symmetry.space_group_name_H-M   'P 1'
#
loop_
_entity.id
_entity.type
_entity.pdbx_description
1 polymer ?
#
loop_
_entity_poly.entity_id
_entity_poly.type
_entity_poly.pdbx_seq_one_letter_code
_entity_poly.pdbx_strand_id
1 'polypeptide(L)'
;MSKESRQAKKEQRQQLKKLPLRERMAAAHRLAEGLDAELPDEPVTRERFRVDIEENIDLAGFGTTGLAKYRYTITDTATNRIQKTEYQFSKSLAQSVANTYVTKILSGKHAIK
;
A
#
# COMPACT_ATOMS: atom_id res chain seq x y z
N MET A 1 28.32 -9.81 19.49
CA MET A 1 27.21 -10.73 19.09
C MET A 1 27.24 -11.94 20.01
N SER A 2 26.32 -11.99 20.98
CA SER A 2 26.23 -13.07 21.99
C SER A 2 25.88 -14.42 21.35
N LYS A 3 26.29 -15.54 21.96
CA LYS A 3 25.93 -16.90 21.50
C LYS A 3 24.40 -17.10 21.46
N GLU A 4 23.68 -16.44 22.34
CA GLU A 4 22.22 -16.46 22.40
C GLU A 4 21.56 -15.84 21.16
N SER A 5 22.13 -14.77 20.60
CA SER A 5 21.57 -14.12 19.40
C SER A 5 21.75 -14.98 18.15
N ARG A 6 22.77 -15.84 18.12
CA ARG A 6 22.97 -16.81 17.03
C ARG A 6 21.99 -17.97 17.11
N GLN A 7 21.63 -18.39 18.31
CA GLN A 7 20.71 -19.50 18.55
C GLN A 7 19.26 -19.11 18.23
N ALA A 8 18.82 -17.95 18.70
CA ALA A 8 17.49 -17.39 18.37
C ALA A 8 17.29 -17.23 16.85
N LYS A 9 18.33 -16.78 16.13
CA LYS A 9 18.28 -16.61 14.67
C LYS A 9 18.23 -17.95 13.92
N LYS A 10 18.81 -19.01 14.50
CA LYS A 10 18.77 -20.37 13.95
C LYS A 10 17.39 -21.01 14.14
N GLU A 11 16.78 -20.80 15.30
CA GLU A 11 15.43 -21.29 15.62
C GLU A 11 14.36 -20.59 14.79
N GLN A 12 14.43 -19.26 14.62
CA GLN A 12 13.56 -18.52 13.69
C GLN A 12 13.67 -19.06 12.26
N ARG A 13 14.89 -19.31 11.77
CA ARG A 13 15.08 -19.92 10.43
C ARG A 13 14.47 -21.31 10.34
N GLN A 14 14.52 -22.11 11.40
CA GLN A 14 13.92 -23.45 11.43
C GLN A 14 12.40 -23.44 11.60
N GLN A 15 11.81 -22.39 12.16
CA GLN A 15 10.35 -22.21 12.17
C GLN A 15 9.85 -21.74 10.80
N LEU A 16 10.57 -20.82 10.14
CA LEU A 16 10.37 -20.49 8.72
C LEU A 16 10.54 -21.73 7.83
N LYS A 17 11.44 -22.64 8.21
CA LYS A 17 11.48 -24.11 7.97
C LYS A 17 10.18 -24.93 7.74
N LYS A 18 9.17 -24.63 8.54
CA LYS A 18 8.00 -25.51 8.70
C LYS A 18 6.75 -24.95 8.04
N LEU A 19 6.80 -23.68 7.62
CA LEU A 19 5.71 -23.05 6.91
C LEU A 19 5.61 -23.61 5.47
N PRO A 20 4.38 -23.82 4.95
CA PRO A 20 4.14 -24.19 3.56
C PRO A 20 4.87 -23.25 2.60
N LEU A 21 5.30 -23.78 1.45
CA LEU A 21 6.08 -23.03 0.45
C LEU A 21 5.40 -21.70 0.05
N ARG A 22 4.06 -21.68 0.01
CA ARG A 22 3.25 -20.48 -0.26
C ARG A 22 3.43 -19.39 0.79
N GLU A 23 3.38 -19.74 2.08
CA GLU A 23 3.50 -18.79 3.19
C GLU A 23 4.93 -18.25 3.31
N ARG A 24 5.93 -19.07 2.97
CA ARG A 24 7.33 -18.63 2.88
C ARG A 24 7.56 -17.63 1.76
N MET A 25 6.98 -17.86 0.59
CA MET A 25 7.11 -16.92 -0.52
C MET A 25 6.38 -15.61 -0.19
N ALA A 26 5.19 -15.68 0.42
CA ALA A 26 4.49 -14.49 0.90
C ALA A 26 5.30 -13.72 1.96
N ALA A 27 5.89 -14.41 2.94
CA ALA A 27 6.71 -13.79 3.98
C ALA A 27 8.02 -13.20 3.43
N ALA A 28 8.68 -13.89 2.50
CA ALA A 28 9.92 -13.41 1.86
C ALA A 28 9.67 -12.20 0.95
N HIS A 29 8.53 -12.17 0.25
CA HIS A 29 8.15 -11.03 -0.59
C HIS A 29 7.83 -9.79 0.26
N ARG A 30 7.11 -9.97 1.38
CA ARG A 30 6.81 -8.89 2.35
C ARG A 30 8.09 -8.32 2.99
N LEU A 31 9.03 -9.19 3.37
CA LEU A 31 10.34 -8.79 3.92
C LEU A 31 11.22 -8.06 2.90
N ALA A 32 11.20 -8.48 1.63
CA ALA A 32 11.99 -7.85 0.57
C ALA A 32 11.49 -6.45 0.20
N GLU A 33 10.18 -6.19 0.35
CA GLU A 33 9.56 -4.89 0.06
C GLU A 33 9.53 -3.93 1.27
N GLY A 34 10.06 -4.34 2.43
CA GLY A 34 10.10 -3.50 3.64
C GLY A 34 8.71 -3.26 4.25
N LEU A 35 7.76 -4.15 3.99
CA LEU A 35 6.39 -4.06 4.48
C LEU A 35 6.29 -4.67 5.88
N ASP A 36 5.68 -3.92 6.81
CA ASP A 36 5.44 -4.36 8.19
C ASP A 36 4.72 -5.72 8.21
N ALA A 37 5.20 -6.61 9.07
CA ALA A 37 4.67 -7.98 9.23
C ALA A 37 3.27 -8.04 9.83
N GLU A 38 2.69 -6.91 10.24
CA GLU A 38 1.41 -6.79 10.94
C GLU A 38 0.32 -6.15 10.06
N LEU A 39 0.31 -6.42 8.75
CA LEU A 39 -0.90 -6.15 7.97
C LEU A 39 -2.01 -7.06 8.51
N PRO A 40 -3.17 -6.51 8.95
CA PRO A 40 -4.26 -7.32 9.46
C PRO A 40 -4.70 -8.33 8.41
N ASP A 41 -4.97 -9.57 8.84
CA ASP A 41 -5.47 -10.69 8.03
C ASP A 41 -6.87 -10.45 7.41
N GLU A 42 -7.34 -9.20 7.42
CA GLU A 42 -8.59 -8.82 6.79
C GLU A 42 -8.53 -9.07 5.27
N PRO A 43 -9.59 -9.64 4.69
CA PRO A 43 -9.65 -9.88 3.26
C PRO A 43 -9.49 -8.56 2.51
N VAL A 44 -8.55 -8.52 1.57
CA VAL A 44 -8.33 -7.35 0.72
C VAL A 44 -9.46 -7.30 -0.32
N THR A 45 -10.55 -6.61 0.03
CA THR A 45 -11.70 -6.36 -0.84
C THR A 45 -11.71 -4.90 -1.30
N ARG A 46 -12.54 -4.57 -2.30
CA ARG A 46 -12.65 -3.18 -2.78
C ARG A 46 -13.15 -2.21 -1.71
N GLU A 47 -14.01 -2.69 -0.82
CA GLU A 47 -14.64 -1.90 0.25
C GLU A 47 -13.64 -1.47 1.34
N ARG A 48 -12.51 -2.18 1.45
CA ARG A 48 -11.39 -1.84 2.33
C ARG A 48 -10.68 -0.54 1.94
N PHE A 49 -10.86 -0.07 0.71
CA PHE A 49 -10.22 1.15 0.23
C PHE A 49 -11.20 2.30 0.14
N ARG A 50 -10.94 3.34 0.91
CA ARG A 50 -11.62 4.63 0.78
C ARG A 50 -10.88 5.48 -0.25
N VAL A 51 -11.63 6.01 -1.21
CA VAL A 51 -11.12 6.97 -2.20
C VAL A 51 -11.77 8.31 -1.94
N ASP A 52 -10.97 9.26 -1.45
CA ASP A 52 -11.37 10.66 -1.27
C ASP A 52 -10.86 11.47 -2.47
N ILE A 53 -11.74 12.26 -3.09
CA ILE A 53 -11.38 13.18 -4.17
C ILE A 53 -11.79 14.58 -3.77
N GLU A 54 -10.79 15.42 -3.58
CA GLU A 54 -10.95 16.81 -3.19
C GLU A 54 -10.59 17.72 -4.36
N GLU A 55 -11.40 18.75 -4.57
CA GLU A 55 -11.04 19.83 -5.47
C GLU A 55 -10.00 20.70 -4.77
N ASN A 56 -8.77 20.67 -5.28
CA ASN A 56 -7.68 21.51 -4.82
C ASN A 56 -7.55 22.68 -5.80
N ILE A 57 -8.15 23.82 -5.44
CA ILE A 57 -7.98 25.05 -6.21
C ILE A 57 -6.68 25.69 -5.72
N ASP A 58 -5.59 25.43 -6.44
CA ASP A 58 -4.34 26.13 -6.19
C ASP A 58 -4.49 27.58 -6.70
N LEU A 59 -4.97 28.47 -5.83
CA LEU A 59 -5.12 29.90 -6.09
C LEU A 59 -3.79 30.66 -6.04
N ALA A 60 -2.69 29.98 -5.71
CA ALA A 60 -1.38 30.57 -5.47
C ALA A 60 -0.42 30.35 -6.64
N GLY A 61 -0.68 30.93 -7.82
CA GLY A 61 0.29 30.86 -8.91
C GLY A 61 -0.12 31.59 -10.20
N PHE A 62 0.06 32.91 -10.21
CA PHE A 62 0.07 33.72 -11.42
C PHE A 62 1.22 33.25 -12.36
N GLY A 63 0.90 32.40 -13.35
CA GLY A 63 1.86 31.82 -14.31
C GLY A 63 2.76 30.76 -13.67
N THR A 64 2.90 29.51 -14.11
CA THR A 64 2.84 28.96 -15.47
C THR A 64 2.51 27.45 -15.47
N THR A 65 2.01 26.85 -14.36
CA THR A 65 1.74 25.39 -14.31
C THR A 65 0.66 24.98 -13.29
N GLY A 66 -0.37 25.80 -13.07
CA GLY A 66 -1.51 25.48 -12.19
C GLY A 66 -2.56 24.56 -12.80
N LEU A 67 -2.18 23.40 -13.33
CA LEU A 67 -3.10 22.57 -14.13
C LEU A 67 -3.79 21.43 -13.35
N ALA A 68 -3.25 20.95 -12.23
CA ALA A 68 -3.89 19.84 -11.52
C ALA A 68 -4.88 20.34 -10.46
N LYS A 69 -6.18 20.08 -10.67
CA LYS A 69 -7.28 20.66 -9.87
C LYS A 69 -7.89 19.70 -8.87
N TYR A 70 -7.67 18.40 -9.00
CA TYR A 70 -8.29 17.40 -8.13
C TYR A 70 -7.22 16.54 -7.49
N ARG A 71 -7.16 16.57 -6.16
CA ARG A 71 -6.35 15.65 -5.38
C ARG A 71 -7.18 14.41 -5.09
N TYR A 72 -6.64 13.22 -5.35
CA TYR A 72 -7.24 11.99 -4.87
C TYR A 72 -6.32 11.29 -3.88
N THR A 73 -6.92 10.74 -2.84
CA THR A 73 -6.26 10.00 -1.78
C THR A 73 -6.92 8.65 -1.62
N ILE A 74 -6.10 7.60 -1.56
CA ILE A 74 -6.53 6.22 -1.37
C ILE A 74 -6.03 5.78 0.00
N THR A 75 -6.97 5.46 0.86
CA THR A 75 -6.71 5.07 2.25
C THR A 75 -7.17 3.64 2.46
N ASP A 76 -6.29 2.80 3.02
CA ASP A 76 -6.68 1.49 3.53
C ASP A 76 -7.39 1.69 4.87
N THR A 77 -8.69 1.39 4.95
CA THR A 77 -9.49 1.61 6.17
C THR A 77 -9.17 0.61 7.28
N ALA A 78 -8.60 -0.56 6.95
CA ALA A 78 -8.22 -1.56 7.93
C ALA A 78 -7.02 -1.09 8.77
N THR A 79 -6.06 -0.43 8.11
CA THR A 79 -4.84 0.08 8.74
C THR A 79 -4.86 1.59 8.99
N ASN A 80 -5.87 2.29 8.45
CA ASN A 80 -5.93 3.76 8.34
C ASN A 80 -4.69 4.38 7.67
N ARG A 81 -3.95 3.61 6.86
CA ARG A 81 -2.75 4.09 6.16
C ARG A 81 -3.10 4.64 4.78
N ILE A 82 -2.48 5.76 4.43
CA ILE A 82 -2.56 6.32 3.08
C ILE A 82 -1.69 5.48 2.15
N GLN A 83 -2.32 4.84 1.17
CA GLN A 83 -1.65 4.03 0.15
C GLN A 83 -1.08 4.91 -0.96
N LYS A 84 -1.86 5.92 -1.37
CA LYS A 84 -1.50 6.81 -2.47
C LYS A 84 -2.22 8.16 -2.38
N THR A 85 -1.49 9.23 -2.72
CA THR A 85 -2.04 10.57 -2.95
C THR A 85 -1.43 11.13 -4.23
N GLU A 86 -2.26 11.59 -5.16
CA GLU A 86 -1.84 12.18 -6.43
C GLU A 86 -2.85 13.25 -6.90
N TYR A 87 -2.47 14.00 -7.93
CA TYR A 87 -3.32 15.04 -8.52
C TYR A 87 -3.71 14.70 -9.96
N GLN A 88 -4.89 15.16 -10.37
CA GLN A 88 -5.40 15.02 -11.73
C GLN A 88 -6.14 16.26 -12.22
N PHE A 89 -6.23 16.40 -13.53
CA PHE A 89 -6.87 17.53 -14.20
C PHE A 89 -8.40 17.56 -14.05
N SER A 90 -9.03 16.39 -13.83
CA SER A 90 -10.49 16.28 -13.67
C SER A 90 -10.86 15.26 -12.59
N LYS A 91 -12.05 15.46 -12.00
CA LYS A 91 -12.62 14.53 -11.01
C LYS A 91 -12.84 13.13 -11.58
N SER A 92 -13.29 13.01 -12.83
CA SER A 92 -13.50 11.71 -13.47
C SER A 92 -12.20 10.95 -13.69
N LEU A 93 -11.14 11.66 -14.10
CA LEU A 93 -9.81 11.06 -14.27
C LEU A 93 -9.22 10.64 -12.91
N ALA A 94 -9.34 11.50 -11.90
CA ALA A 94 -8.97 11.18 -10.51
C ALA A 94 -9.63 9.88 -10.03
N GLN A 95 -10.95 9.76 -10.22
CA GLN A 95 -11.71 8.56 -9.85
C GLN A 95 -11.27 7.32 -10.63
N SER A 96 -11.07 7.45 -11.94
CA SER A 96 -10.66 6.35 -12.81
C SER A 96 -9.28 5.81 -12.43
N VAL A 97 -8.32 6.71 -12.21
CA VAL A 97 -6.95 6.34 -11.81
C VAL A 97 -6.95 5.73 -10.41
N ALA A 98 -7.73 6.28 -9.48
CA ALA A 98 -7.86 5.73 -8.14
C ALA A 98 -8.43 4.30 -8.15
N ASN A 99 -9.52 4.09 -8.89
CA ASN A 99 -10.12 2.76 -9.08
C ASN A 99 -9.14 1.77 -9.73
N THR A 100 -8.36 2.23 -10.72
CA THR A 100 -7.33 1.42 -11.38
C THR A 100 -6.25 1.00 -10.39
N TYR A 101 -5.82 1.89 -9.51
CA TYR A 101 -4.84 1.58 -8.49
C TYR A 101 -5.36 0.56 -7.47
N VAL A 102 -6.58 0.73 -6.95
CA VAL A 102 -7.24 -0.27 -6.08
C VAL A 102 -7.34 -1.63 -6.78
N THR A 103 -7.71 -1.65 -8.06
CA THR A 103 -7.76 -2.90 -8.85
C THR A 103 -6.38 -3.56 -8.98
N LYS A 104 -5.30 -2.77 -9.09
CA LYS A 104 -3.93 -3.32 -9.09
C LYS A 104 -3.56 -3.94 -7.74
N ILE A 105 -4.03 -3.37 -6.63
CA ILE A 105 -3.86 -3.97 -5.29
C ILE A 105 -4.63 -5.29 -5.20
N LEU A 106 -5.92 -5.28 -5.59
CA LEU A 106 -6.77 -6.47 -5.55
C LEU A 106 -6.26 -7.61 -6.44
N SER A 107 -5.63 -7.29 -7.57
CA SER A 107 -5.01 -8.27 -8.47
C SER A 107 -3.60 -8.71 -8.03
N GLY A 108 -3.11 -8.23 -6.88
CA GLY A 108 -1.76 -8.53 -6.37
C GLY A 108 -0.63 -7.90 -7.18
N LYS A 109 -0.93 -7.03 -8.14
CA LYS A 109 0.07 -6.29 -8.93
C LYS A 109 0.69 -5.12 -8.17
N HIS A 110 0.10 -4.76 -7.04
CA HIS A 110 0.62 -3.73 -6.15
C HIS A 110 0.44 -4.17 -4.70
N ALA A 111 1.48 -3.98 -3.89
CA ALA A 111 1.41 -4.27 -2.46
C ALA A 111 0.76 -3.11 -1.69
N ILE A 112 0.14 -3.45 -0.57
CA ILE A 112 -0.36 -2.50 0.42
C ILE A 112 0.84 -2.06 1.28
N LYS A 113 1.02 -0.75 1.48
CA LYS A 113 2.02 -0.11 2.34
C LYS A 113 1.59 -0.07 3.81
#